data_AF-A0A1I1Y0H9-F1
#
_entry.id   AF-A0A1I1Y0H9-F1
#
_cell.length_a   1.000
_cell.length_b   1.000
_cell.length_c   1.000
_cell.angle_alpha   90.00
_cell.angle_beta   90.00
_cell.angle_gamma   90.00
#
_symmetry.space_group_name_H-M   'P 1'
#
loop_
_entity.id
_entity.type
_entity.pdbx_description
1 polymer ?
#
loop_
_entity_poly.entity_id
_entity_poly.type
_entity_poly.pdbx_seq_one_letter_code
_entity_poly.pdbx_strand_id
1 'polypeptide(L)' 'MPQWLCNQMMRAFQKKDLRQIKLLNECWYFYRSKQTTKNEDDSRPEITLH' A
#
# COMPACT_ATOMS: atom_id res chain seq x y z
N MET A 1 -6.44 -5.82 3.15
CA MET A 1 -5.87 -5.99 1.80
C MET A 1 -6.92 -6.69 0.93
N PRO A 2 -7.11 -6.29 -0.33
CA PRO A 2 -7.89 -7.02 -1.31
C PRO A 2 -7.43 -8.48 -1.43
N GLN A 3 -8.36 -9.37 -1.79
CA GLN A 3 -8.06 -10.80 -1.96
C GLN A 3 -6.91 -11.05 -2.96
N TRP A 4 -6.84 -10.26 -4.04
CA TRP A 4 -5.78 -10.36 -5.03
C TRP A 4 -4.39 -10.11 -4.42
N LEU A 5 -4.29 -9.20 -3.46
CA LEU A 5 -3.04 -8.85 -2.80
C LEU A 5 -2.63 -9.91 -1.78
N CYS A 6 -3.59 -10.45 -1.04
CA CYS A 6 -3.37 -11.62 -0.18
C CYS A 6 -2.84 -12.81 -0.97
N ASN A 7 -3.40 -13.08 -2.15
CA ASN A 7 -2.95 -14.17 -3.03
C ASN A 7 -1.51 -13.94 -3.54
N GLN A 8 -1.13 -12.69 -3.84
CA GLN A 8 0.26 -12.38 -4.21
C GLN A 8 1.22 -12.56 -3.04
N MET A 9 0.86 -12.10 -1.84
CA MET A 9 1.67 -12.31 -0.64
C MET A 9 1.86 -13.78 -0.30
N MET A 10 0.81 -14.60 -0.44
CA MET A 10 0.88 -16.04 -0.21
C MET A 10 1.88 -16.72 -1.15
N ARG A 11 1.88 -16.36 -2.43
CA ARG A 11 2.87 -16.86 -3.40
C ARG A 11 4.29 -16.41 -3.07
N ALA A 12 4.47 -15.15 -2.69
CA ALA A 12 5.77 -14.62 -2.28
C ALA A 12 6.30 -15.33 -1.02
N PHE A 13 5.42 -15.62 -0.06
CA PHE A 13 5.73 -16.36 1.16
C PHE A 13 6.17 -17.79 0.87
N GLN A 14 5.44 -18.51 0.01
CA GLN A 14 5.82 -19.87 -0.42
C GLN A 14 7.20 -19.89 -1.09
N LYS A 15 7.54 -18.84 -1.84
CA LYS A 15 8.86 -18.67 -2.48
C LYS A 15 9.94 -18.12 -1.53
N LYS A 16 9.60 -17.80 -0.28
CA LYS A 16 10.45 -17.10 0.70
C LYS A 16 11.03 -15.78 0.17
N ASP A 17 10.30 -15.10 -0.73
CA ASP A 17 10.71 -13.81 -1.29
C ASP A 17 10.32 -12.67 -0.34
N LEU A 18 11.19 -12.41 0.64
CA LEU A 18 11.01 -11.33 1.61
C LEU A 18 11.00 -9.94 0.97
N ARG A 19 11.67 -9.76 -0.18
CA ARG A 19 11.71 -8.47 -0.89
C ARG A 19 10.35 -8.18 -1.51
N GLN A 20 9.75 -9.18 -2.16
CA GLN A 20 8.42 -9.07 -2.73
C GLN A 20 7.35 -8.84 -1.64
N ILE A 21 7.46 -9.53 -0.51
CA ILE A 21 6.58 -9.29 0.66
C ILE A 21 6.69 -7.84 1.15
N LYS A 22 7.91 -7.32 1.33
CA LYS A 22 8.12 -5.93 1.76
C LYS A 22 7.52 -4.94 0.76
N LEU A 23 7.79 -5.10 -0.53
CA LEU A 23 7.25 -4.23 -1.58
C LEU A 23 5.72 -4.25 -1.60
N LEU A 24 5.09 -5.43 -1.53
CA LEU A 24 3.63 -5.56 -1.52
C LEU A 24 3.00 -4.89 -0.29
N ASN A 25 3.66 -4.98 0.87
CA ASN A 25 3.24 -4.28 2.08
C ASN A 25 3.36 -2.76 1.95
N GLU A 26 4.46 -2.24 1.40
CA GLU A 26 4.63 -0.81 1.14
C GLU A 26 3.57 -0.29 0.16
N CYS A 27 3.32 -1.02 -0.94
CA CYS A 27 2.27 -0.69 -1.90
C CYS A 27 0.88 -0.64 -1.25
N TRP A 28 0.57 -1.61 -0.39
CA TRP A 28 -0.68 -1.61 0.38
C TRP A 28 -0.79 -0.43 1.31
N TYR A 29 0.29 -0.14 2.04
CA TYR A 29 0.34 0.97 2.98
C TYR A 29 0.06 2.28 2.25
N PHE A 30 0.76 2.55 1.13
CA PHE A 30 0.50 3.74 0.31
C PHE A 30 -0.93 3.80 -0.22
N TYR A 31 -1.47 2.69 -0.72
CA TYR A 31 -2.84 2.63 -1.23
C TYR A 31 -3.87 2.91 -0.13
N ARG A 32 -3.68 2.35 1.08
CA ARG A 32 -4.53 2.58 2.24
C ARG A 32 -4.43 4.04 2.72
N SER A 33 -3.21 4.56 2.83
CA SER A 33 -2.95 5.95 3.24
C SER A 33 -3.60 6.95 2.29
N LYS A 34 -3.56 6.69 0.97
CA LYS A 34 -4.24 7.51 -0.05
C LYS A 34 -5.76 7.39 -0.02
N GLN A 35 -6.32 6.28 0.47
CA GLN A 35 -7.77 6.16 0.65
C GLN A 35 -8.25 6.84 1.93
N THR A 36 -7.46 6.79 3.00
CA THR A 36 -7.77 7.56 4.22
C THR A 36 -7.69 9.06 3.98
N THR A 37 -6.79 9.55 3.11
CA THR A 37 -6.77 10.97 2.73
C THR A 37 -7.87 11.34 1.73
N LYS A 38 -8.40 10.41 0.93
CA LYS A 38 -9.53 10.69 0.03
C LYS A 38 -10.87 10.89 0.75
N ASN A 39 -10.99 10.46 1.99
CA ASN A 39 -12.14 10.79 2.84
C ASN A 39 -11.93 12.10 3.63
N GLU A 40 -10.74 12.71 3.55
CA GLU A 40 -10.38 13.98 4.21
C GLU A 40 -9.73 14.97 3.23
N ASP A 41 -10.02 14.86 1.94
CA ASP A 41 -9.71 15.89 0.93
C ASP A 41 -10.94 16.80 0.68
N ASP A 42 -11.66 17.10 1.77
CA ASP A 42 -12.16 18.46 2.01
C ASP A 42 -11.15 19.26 2.86
N SER A 43 -10.03 18.68 3.31
CA SER A 43 -9.05 19.39 4.14
C SER A 43 -7.69 18.67 4.23
N ARG A 44 -6.82 18.73 3.21
CA ARG A 44 -5.35 18.68 3.46
C ARG A 44 -4.56 19.58 2.51
N PRO A 45 -3.61 20.37 3.03
CA PRO A 45 -2.89 21.36 2.23
C PRO A 45 -1.83 20.67 1.35
N GLU A 46 -1.71 21.18 0.13
CA GLU A 46 -0.63 20.89 -0.80
C GLU A 46 0.72 21.05 -0.11
N ILE A 47 1.55 20.02 -0.20
CA ILE A 47 2.98 20.14 0.08
C ILE A 47 3.58 20.89 -1.11
N THR A 48 3.67 22.21 -0.99
CA THR A 48 4.51 23.04 -1.85
C THR A 48 5.96 22.59 -1.68
N LEU A 49 6.55 22.01 -2.73
CA LEU A 49 7.98 21.77 -2.81
C LEU A 49 8.62 23.00 -3.46
N HIS A 50 9.42 23.70 -2.67
CA HIS A 50 10.15 24.92 -3.02
C HIS A 50 11.47 24.62 -3.76
#